data_AF-A0A2T0SFM9-F1
#
_entry.id   AF-A0A2T0SFM9-F1
#
_cell.length_a   1.000
_cell.length_b   1.000
_cell.length_c   1.000
_cell.angle_alpha   90.00
_cell.angle_beta   90.00
_cell.angle_gamma   90.00
#
_symmetry.space_group_name_H-M   'P 1'
#
loop_
_entity.id
_entity.type
_entity.pdbx_description
1 polymer ?
#
loop_
_entity_poly.entity_id
_entity_poly.type
_entity_poly.pdbx_seq_one_letter_code
_entity_poly.pdbx_strand_id
1 'polypeptide(L)'
;MSNAVNSGPGLPMEKGVEGEPVSSRAGPSRALAGRPATVTLGVASALVLAAYLAGPAPLRAAMLLVSSTVAILALGAGVRLNRLTDRRPWTLAAVGLALLTVVNAWWYLSDRVSGWSTGGLTDLLQIAGYLAMLSAILLVVVRHAPHDGGGVIDAAVVGVAVAAPLWEFVMRPRLLAAGHSTV
;
A
#
# COMPACT_ATOMS: atom_id res chain seq x y z
N MET A 1 56.84 -44.58 -38.84
CA MET A 1 57.44 -43.26 -38.57
C MET A 1 56.74 -42.23 -39.43
N SER A 2 55.84 -41.42 -38.87
CA SER A 2 55.54 -40.07 -39.37
C SER A 2 54.62 -39.37 -38.36
N ASN A 3 55.17 -38.39 -37.65
CA ASN A 3 54.46 -37.50 -36.73
C ASN A 3 53.81 -36.38 -37.55
N ALA A 4 52.50 -36.20 -37.44
CA ALA A 4 51.80 -35.03 -37.95
C ALA A 4 51.31 -34.19 -36.77
N VAL A 5 52.10 -33.17 -36.45
CA VAL A 5 51.73 -31.99 -35.66
C VAL A 5 50.64 -31.25 -36.44
N ASN A 6 49.44 -31.12 -35.88
CA ASN A 6 48.41 -30.24 -36.44
C ASN A 6 48.15 -29.08 -35.48
N SER A 7 48.59 -27.91 -35.93
CA SER A 7 48.52 -26.62 -35.28
C SER A 7 47.07 -26.14 -35.23
N GLY A 8 46.63 -25.74 -34.03
CA GLY A 8 45.27 -25.26 -33.79
C GLY A 8 44.93 -23.97 -34.56
N PRO A 9 43.64 -23.73 -34.85
CA PRO A 9 43.18 -22.50 -35.46
C PRO A 9 43.38 -21.32 -34.49
N GLY A 10 44.09 -20.31 -34.99
CA GLY A 10 44.39 -19.08 -34.27
C GLY A 10 43.13 -18.37 -33.79
N LEU A 11 43.12 -18.05 -32.49
CA LEU A 11 42.10 -17.21 -31.88
C LEU A 11 42.13 -15.82 -32.54
N PRO A 12 40.97 -15.28 -32.95
CA PRO A 12 40.91 -13.95 -33.52
C PRO A 12 41.34 -12.91 -32.47
N MET A 13 42.31 -12.10 -32.88
CA MET A 13 42.84 -10.94 -32.18
C MET A 13 41.71 -10.07 -31.62
N GLU A 14 41.67 -10.03 -30.31
CA GLU A 14 40.93 -9.11 -29.46
C GLU A 14 41.27 -7.68 -29.89
N LYS A 15 40.41 -7.09 -30.74
CA LYS A 15 40.47 -5.65 -31.02
C LYS A 15 40.14 -4.94 -29.72
N GLY A 16 41.14 -4.25 -29.18
CA GLY A 16 41.02 -3.37 -28.03
C GLY A 16 39.78 -2.50 -28.18
N VAL A 17 38.82 -2.75 -27.30
CA VAL A 17 37.73 -1.82 -27.03
C VAL A 17 38.37 -0.69 -26.25
N GLU A 18 38.85 0.29 -27.00
CA GLU A 18 39.28 1.58 -26.48
C GLU A 18 38.21 2.07 -25.50
N GLY A 19 38.65 2.32 -24.27
CA GLY A 19 37.80 2.77 -23.18
C GLY A 19 37.14 4.09 -23.55
N GLU A 20 35.90 4.00 -24.03
CA GLU A 20 34.98 5.12 -23.92
C GLU A 20 34.95 5.51 -22.45
N PRO A 21 35.31 6.76 -22.08
CA PRO A 21 35.10 7.23 -20.74
C PRO A 21 33.61 7.09 -20.49
N VAL A 22 33.25 6.15 -19.61
CA VAL A 22 31.89 6.00 -19.10
C VAL A 22 31.57 7.33 -18.44
N SER A 23 31.00 8.22 -19.26
CA SER A 23 30.44 9.49 -18.90
C SER A 23 29.25 9.16 -18.02
N SER A 24 29.56 8.89 -16.75
CA SER A 24 28.64 8.83 -15.63
C SER A 24 28.03 10.23 -15.51
N ARG A 25 27.09 10.52 -16.40
CA ARG A 25 26.13 11.60 -16.24
C ARG A 25 25.26 11.16 -15.07
N ALA A 26 25.79 11.36 -13.86
CA ALA A 26 25.01 11.50 -12.65
C ALA A 26 24.07 12.68 -12.90
N GLY A 27 22.95 12.39 -13.55
CA GLY A 27 21.87 13.34 -13.71
C GLY A 27 21.49 13.82 -12.31
N PRO A 28 21.28 15.13 -12.11
CA PRO A 28 20.98 15.69 -10.80
C PRO A 28 19.81 14.91 -10.21
N SER A 29 20.10 14.20 -9.13
CA SER A 29 19.15 13.41 -8.38
C SER A 29 17.99 14.32 -8.02
N ARG A 30 16.82 14.10 -8.64
CA ARG A 30 15.54 14.76 -8.30
C ARG A 30 15.04 14.31 -6.92
N ALA A 31 15.93 14.14 -5.97
CA ALA A 31 15.72 13.51 -4.68
C ALA A 31 15.68 14.58 -3.59
N LEU A 32 14.78 15.56 -3.66
CA LEU A 32 14.50 16.45 -2.49
C LEU A 32 13.20 17.25 -2.58
N ALA A 33 12.55 17.37 -3.74
CA ALA A 33 11.28 18.10 -3.87
C ALA A 33 10.06 17.41 -3.18
N GLY A 34 10.22 16.17 -2.67
CA GLY A 34 9.13 15.38 -2.07
C GLY A 34 9.02 15.42 -0.54
N ARG A 35 10.02 15.95 0.19
CA ARG A 35 10.05 15.98 1.66
C ARG A 35 8.93 16.81 2.33
N PRO A 36 8.55 18.01 1.84
CA PRO A 36 7.49 18.76 2.51
C PRO A 36 6.12 18.11 2.33
N ALA A 37 5.87 17.45 1.18
CA ALA A 37 4.60 16.79 0.89
C ALA A 37 4.38 15.53 1.74
N THR A 38 5.43 14.74 2.02
CA THR A 38 5.31 13.56 2.89
C THR A 38 5.11 13.95 4.35
N VAL A 39 5.79 15.00 4.81
CA VAL A 39 5.62 15.53 6.18
C VAL A 39 4.23 16.12 6.36
N THR A 40 3.71 16.91 5.41
CA THR A 40 2.35 17.45 5.52
C THR A 40 1.29 16.35 5.48
N LEU A 41 1.44 15.34 4.62
CA LEU A 41 0.54 14.17 4.63
C LEU A 41 0.61 13.43 5.97
N GLY A 42 1.81 13.22 6.51
CA GLY A 42 2.01 12.56 7.79
C GLY A 42 1.34 13.31 8.94
N VAL A 43 1.54 14.63 9.02
CA VAL A 43 0.91 15.50 10.02
C VAL A 43 -0.61 15.52 9.86
N ALA A 44 -1.13 15.65 8.64
CA ALA A 44 -2.57 15.61 8.39
C ALA A 44 -3.18 14.27 8.82
N SER A 45 -2.50 13.16 8.53
CA SER A 45 -2.92 11.81 8.93
C SER A 45 -2.92 11.65 10.45
N ALA A 46 -1.89 12.15 11.12
CA ALA A 46 -1.79 12.13 12.58
C ALA A 46 -2.90 12.97 13.24
N LEU A 47 -3.24 14.13 12.68
CA LEU A 47 -4.31 14.99 13.19
C LEU A 47 -5.69 14.33 13.02
N VAL A 48 -5.97 13.73 11.86
CA VAL A 48 -7.20 12.98 11.63
C VAL A 48 -7.30 11.80 12.59
N LEU A 49 -6.21 11.07 12.81
CA LEU A 49 -6.15 9.97 13.75
C LEU A 49 -6.41 10.45 15.19
N ALA A 50 -5.77 11.54 15.62
CA ALA A 50 -5.97 12.09 16.95
C ALA A 50 -7.44 12.53 17.17
N ALA A 51 -8.03 13.21 16.18
CA ALA A 51 -9.42 13.64 16.23
C ALA A 51 -10.40 12.46 16.26
N TYR A 52 -10.14 11.41 15.48
CA TYR A 52 -10.90 10.15 15.53
C TYR A 52 -10.78 9.50 16.92
N LEU A 53 -9.59 9.43 17.49
CA LEU A 53 -9.37 8.80 18.79
C LEU A 53 -10.04 9.55 19.94
N ALA A 54 -10.12 10.88 19.89
CA ALA A 54 -10.71 11.73 20.93
C ALA A 54 -12.23 11.97 20.75
N GLY A 55 -12.75 11.82 19.54
CA GLY A 55 -14.14 12.17 19.22
C GLY A 55 -15.19 11.23 19.83
N PRO A 56 -16.45 11.70 20.01
CA PRO A 56 -17.59 10.85 20.36
C PRO A 56 -17.97 9.92 19.19
N ALA A 57 -18.71 8.84 19.47
CA ALA A 57 -19.12 7.82 18.48
C ALA A 57 -19.63 8.36 17.12
N PRO A 58 -20.57 9.33 17.05
CA PRO A 58 -21.01 9.90 15.76
C PRO A 58 -19.88 10.59 15.00
N LEU A 59 -19.01 11.32 15.71
CA LEU A 59 -17.89 12.02 15.08
C LEU A 59 -16.88 11.02 14.51
N ARG A 60 -16.62 9.90 15.23
CA ARG A 60 -15.75 8.82 14.74
C ARG A 60 -16.25 8.24 13.44
N ALA A 61 -17.54 7.89 13.37
CA ALA A 61 -18.14 7.34 12.17
C ALA A 61 -18.09 8.33 11.00
N ALA A 62 -18.44 9.60 11.24
CA ALA A 62 -18.36 10.65 10.23
C ALA A 62 -16.92 10.82 9.72
N MET A 63 -15.93 10.85 10.62
CA MET A 63 -14.51 10.95 10.24
C MET A 63 -14.04 9.73 9.45
N LEU A 64 -14.45 8.53 9.83
CA LEU A 64 -14.11 7.31 9.12
C LEU A 64 -14.69 7.32 7.70
N LEU A 65 -15.95 7.71 7.54
CA LEU A 65 -16.60 7.82 6.22
C LEU A 65 -15.95 8.90 5.35
N VAL A 66 -15.76 10.11 5.89
CA VAL A 66 -15.13 11.21 5.15
C VAL A 66 -13.72 10.83 4.73
N SER A 67 -12.90 10.26 5.64
CA SER A 67 -11.55 9.84 5.33
C SER A 67 -11.51 8.78 4.21
N SER A 68 -12.44 7.82 4.24
CA SER A 68 -12.53 6.76 3.24
C SER A 68 -12.97 7.31 1.89
N THR A 69 -13.98 8.20 1.85
CA THR A 69 -14.41 8.88 0.62
C THR A 69 -13.27 9.71 0.03
N VAL A 70 -12.57 10.49 0.85
CA VAL A 70 -11.40 11.28 0.41
C VAL A 70 -10.31 10.38 -0.15
N ALA A 71 -10.02 9.25 0.49
CA ALA A 71 -9.04 8.27 0.00
C ALA A 71 -9.45 7.65 -1.35
N ILE A 72 -10.73 7.28 -1.53
CA ILE A 72 -11.26 6.77 -2.81
C ILE A 72 -11.10 7.83 -3.91
N LEU A 73 -11.48 9.09 -3.62
CA LEU A 73 -11.36 10.18 -4.58
C LEU A 73 -9.91 10.48 -4.92
N ALA A 74 -9.01 10.48 -3.93
CA ALA A 74 -7.58 10.68 -4.12
C ALA A 74 -6.96 9.56 -4.97
N LEU A 75 -7.34 8.29 -4.73
CA LEU A 75 -6.91 7.16 -5.57
C LEU A 75 -7.43 7.32 -7.00
N GLY A 76 -8.72 7.62 -7.17
CA GLY A 76 -9.32 7.84 -8.48
C GLY A 76 -8.69 9.00 -9.24
N ALA A 77 -8.45 10.13 -8.57
CA ALA A 77 -7.77 11.29 -9.12
C ALA A 77 -6.32 10.95 -9.47
N GLY A 78 -5.59 10.26 -8.59
CA GLY A 78 -4.22 9.80 -8.84
C GLY A 78 -4.11 8.92 -10.07
N VAL A 79 -5.04 7.99 -10.27
CA VAL A 79 -5.10 7.11 -11.46
C VAL A 79 -5.45 7.88 -12.72
N ARG A 80 -6.31 8.90 -12.65
CA ARG A 80 -6.70 9.73 -13.80
C ARG A 80 -5.61 10.72 -14.20
N LEU A 81 -4.96 11.35 -13.22
CA LEU A 81 -3.98 12.41 -13.43
C LEU A 81 -2.60 11.85 -13.77
N ASN A 82 -2.18 10.75 -13.12
CA ASN A 82 -0.92 10.10 -13.42
C ASN A 82 -1.14 9.00 -14.46
N ARG A 83 -0.41 9.07 -15.58
CA ARG A 83 -0.37 8.01 -16.60
C ARG A 83 0.42 6.80 -16.07
N LEU A 84 -0.17 6.11 -15.10
CA LEU A 84 0.41 4.91 -14.48
C LEU A 84 0.46 3.78 -15.51
N THR A 85 1.61 3.12 -15.62
CA THR A 85 1.84 2.01 -16.56
C THR A 85 0.88 0.84 -16.32
N ASP A 86 0.49 0.57 -15.06
CA ASP A 86 -0.70 -0.25 -14.79
C ASP A 86 -1.66 0.39 -13.81
N ARG A 87 -2.93 0.35 -14.20
CA ARG A 87 -4.06 0.84 -13.41
C ARG A 87 -4.69 -0.25 -12.53
N ARG A 88 -4.46 -1.53 -12.84
CA ARG A 88 -5.10 -2.69 -12.20
C ARG A 88 -5.01 -2.71 -10.66
N PRO A 89 -3.82 -2.58 -10.02
CA PRO A 89 -3.74 -2.61 -8.56
C PRO A 89 -4.49 -1.44 -7.92
N TRP A 90 -4.43 -0.26 -8.55
CA TRP A 90 -5.09 0.94 -8.07
C TRP A 90 -6.61 0.88 -8.19
N THR A 91 -7.12 0.28 -9.28
CA THR A 91 -8.56 0.05 -9.44
C THR A 91 -9.08 -0.96 -8.42
N LEU A 92 -8.32 -2.03 -8.13
CA LEU A 92 -8.69 -3.02 -7.11
C LEU A 92 -8.69 -2.41 -5.71
N ALA A 93 -7.69 -1.58 -5.39
CA ALA A 93 -7.64 -0.85 -4.12
C ALA A 93 -8.84 0.10 -3.98
N ALA A 94 -9.17 0.86 -5.02
CA ALA A 94 -10.32 1.77 -5.00
C ALA A 94 -11.65 1.02 -4.83
N VAL A 95 -11.83 -0.12 -5.52
CA VAL A 95 -13.02 -0.97 -5.39
C VAL A 95 -13.11 -1.58 -3.99
N GLY A 96 -12.01 -2.15 -3.47
CA GLY A 96 -11.98 -2.73 -2.13
C GLY A 96 -12.29 -1.70 -1.06
N LEU A 97 -11.71 -0.50 -1.17
CA LEU A 97 -11.97 0.60 -0.25
C LEU A 97 -13.42 1.11 -0.36
N ALA A 98 -14.00 1.17 -1.56
CA ALA A 98 -15.41 1.51 -1.74
C ALA A 98 -16.35 0.49 -1.08
N LEU A 99 -16.11 -0.80 -1.27
CA LEU A 99 -16.88 -1.87 -0.62
C LEU A 99 -16.82 -1.77 0.90
N LEU A 100 -15.61 -1.62 1.46
CA LEU A 100 -15.44 -1.45 2.91
C LEU A 100 -16.09 -0.17 3.42
N THR A 101 -16.09 0.92 2.63
CA THR A 101 -16.79 2.16 2.98
C THR A 101 -18.30 1.94 3.06
N VAL A 102 -18.88 1.20 2.10
CA VAL A 102 -20.30 0.85 2.12
C VAL A 102 -20.64 0.02 3.35
N VAL A 103 -19.82 -0.98 3.69
CA VAL A 103 -20.00 -1.80 4.91
C VAL A 103 -19.98 -0.93 6.16
N ASN A 104 -19.02 -0.02 6.28
CA ASN A 104 -18.92 0.89 7.43
C ASN A 104 -20.13 1.83 7.53
N ALA A 105 -20.60 2.37 6.39
CA ALA A 105 -21.79 3.19 6.35
C ALA A 105 -23.04 2.41 6.78
N TRP A 106 -23.15 1.17 6.32
CA TRP A 106 -24.25 0.27 6.68
C TRP A 106 -24.27 -0.02 8.17
N TRP A 107 -23.13 -0.39 8.75
CA TRP A 107 -22.96 -0.64 10.18
C TRP A 107 -23.36 0.57 11.03
N TYR A 108 -22.94 1.77 10.62
CA TYR A 108 -23.32 3.00 11.30
C TYR A 108 -24.83 3.27 11.23
N LEU A 109 -25.44 3.03 10.07
CA LEU A 109 -26.87 3.24 9.89
C LEU A 109 -27.70 2.22 10.66
N SER A 110 -27.27 0.96 10.72
CA SER A 110 -27.95 -0.09 11.49
C SER A 110 -27.93 0.16 13.00
N ASP A 111 -26.86 0.74 13.53
CA ASP A 111 -26.78 1.14 14.95
C ASP A 111 -27.77 2.27 15.30
N ARG A 112 -28.10 3.12 14.31
CA ARG A 112 -29.01 4.27 14.49
C ARG A 112 -30.48 3.96 14.24
N VAL A 113 -30.77 2.94 13.44
CA VAL A 113 -32.13 2.57 13.05
C VAL A 113 -32.48 1.23 13.69
N SER A 114 -33.29 1.27 14.76
CA SER A 114 -33.75 0.06 15.45
C SER A 114 -34.41 -0.92 14.47
N GLY A 115 -33.85 -2.13 14.36
CA GLY A 115 -34.44 -3.24 13.58
C GLY A 115 -33.70 -3.61 12.29
N TRP A 116 -32.61 -2.92 11.94
CA TRP A 116 -31.74 -3.34 10.83
C TRP A 116 -30.73 -4.38 11.32
N SER A 117 -30.87 -5.64 10.90
CA SER A 117 -29.84 -6.64 11.16
C SER A 117 -28.72 -6.54 10.13
N THR A 118 -27.47 -6.65 10.58
CA THR A 118 -26.33 -6.94 9.71
C THR A 118 -26.49 -8.37 9.20
N GLY A 119 -27.08 -8.52 8.01
CA GLY A 119 -27.25 -9.81 7.35
C GLY A 119 -26.02 -10.23 6.53
N GLY A 120 -26.03 -11.48 6.04
CA GLY A 120 -24.89 -12.09 5.35
C GLY A 120 -24.41 -11.34 4.09
N LEU A 121 -25.22 -10.47 3.48
CA LEU A 121 -24.75 -9.60 2.40
C LEU A 121 -23.65 -8.63 2.86
N THR A 122 -23.75 -8.10 4.09
CA THR A 122 -22.75 -7.19 4.66
C THR A 122 -21.42 -7.91 4.85
N ASP A 123 -21.47 -9.14 5.35
CA ASP A 123 -20.29 -9.99 5.54
C ASP A 123 -19.63 -10.33 4.21
N LEU A 124 -20.43 -10.66 3.19
CA LEU A 124 -19.92 -10.92 1.84
C LEU A 124 -19.24 -9.69 1.24
N LEU A 125 -19.83 -8.51 1.37
CA LEU A 125 -19.23 -7.25 0.92
C LEU A 125 -17.93 -6.96 1.67
N GLN A 126 -17.89 -7.25 2.97
CA GLN A 126 -16.70 -7.05 3.80
C GLN A 126 -15.56 -7.99 3.36
N ILE A 127 -15.85 -9.28 3.19
CA ILE A 127 -14.88 -10.27 2.69
C ILE A 127 -14.39 -9.89 1.30
N ALA A 128 -15.29 -9.52 0.39
CA ALA A 128 -14.93 -9.08 -0.95
C ALA A 128 -14.04 -7.83 -0.93
N GLY A 129 -14.34 -6.87 -0.06
CA GLY A 129 -13.52 -5.68 0.15
C GLY A 129 -12.10 -6.00 0.61
N TYR A 130 -11.97 -6.90 1.59
CA TYR A 130 -10.66 -7.35 2.07
C TYR A 130 -9.88 -8.14 1.01
N LEU A 131 -10.53 -9.04 0.27
CA LEU A 131 -9.87 -9.79 -0.80
C LEU A 131 -9.41 -8.88 -1.94
N ALA A 132 -10.19 -7.85 -2.29
CA ALA A 132 -9.80 -6.86 -3.28
C ALA A 132 -8.58 -6.04 -2.81
N MET A 133 -8.55 -5.61 -1.54
CA MET A 133 -7.40 -4.91 -0.96
C MET A 133 -6.15 -5.79 -0.90
N LEU A 134 -6.30 -7.04 -0.46
CA LEU A 134 -5.20 -8.00 -0.43
C LEU A 134 -4.63 -8.25 -1.83
N SER A 135 -5.52 -8.44 -2.81
CA SER A 135 -5.15 -8.63 -4.21
C SER A 135 -4.43 -7.41 -4.78
N ALA A 136 -4.89 -6.20 -4.45
CA ALA A 136 -4.23 -4.96 -4.86
C ALA A 136 -2.80 -4.87 -4.29
N ILE A 137 -2.62 -5.14 -3.00
CA ILE A 137 -1.32 -5.12 -2.33
C ILE A 137 -0.39 -6.18 -2.93
N LEU A 138 -0.87 -7.41 -3.11
CA LEU A 138 -0.10 -8.50 -3.73
C LEU A 138 0.37 -8.13 -5.13
N LEU A 139 -0.49 -7.54 -5.96
CA LEU A 139 -0.12 -7.09 -7.30
C LEU A 139 0.96 -6.01 -7.27
N VAL A 140 0.91 -5.08 -6.31
CA VAL A 140 1.97 -4.08 -6.13
C VAL A 140 3.28 -4.78 -5.73
N VAL A 141 3.24 -5.66 -4.74
CA VAL A 141 4.41 -6.37 -4.22
C VAL A 141 5.06 -7.25 -5.28
N VAL A 142 4.30 -8.14 -5.92
CA VAL A 142 4.81 -9.08 -6.95
C VAL A 142 5.45 -8.33 -8.11
N ARG A 143 4.95 -7.12 -8.42
CA ARG A 143 5.50 -6.32 -9.50
C ARG A 143 6.79 -5.58 -9.13
N HIS A 144 6.90 -5.09 -7.89
CA HIS A 144 8.06 -4.32 -7.46
C HIS A 144 9.20 -5.23 -6.96
N ALA A 145 8.88 -6.40 -6.41
CA ALA A 145 9.86 -7.32 -5.83
C ALA A 145 11.02 -7.73 -6.77
N PRO A 146 10.83 -7.97 -8.09
CA PRO A 146 11.94 -8.31 -8.98
C PRO A 146 12.96 -7.18 -9.18
N HIS A 147 12.53 -5.92 -9.00
CA HIS A 147 13.36 -4.75 -9.23
C HIS A 147 13.90 -4.14 -7.91
N ASP A 148 13.19 -4.35 -6.81
CA ASP A 148 13.50 -3.78 -5.50
C ASP A 148 13.00 -4.69 -4.35
N GLY A 149 13.48 -5.94 -4.31
CA GLY A 149 13.07 -6.90 -3.28
C GLY A 149 13.45 -6.45 -1.86
N GLY A 150 14.60 -5.79 -1.71
CA GLY A 150 15.05 -5.24 -0.42
C GLY A 150 14.11 -4.16 0.11
N GLY A 151 13.72 -3.19 -0.74
CA GLY A 151 12.78 -2.14 -0.37
C GLY A 151 11.39 -2.68 -0.02
N VAL A 152 10.92 -3.71 -0.71
CA VAL A 152 9.64 -4.38 -0.40
C VAL A 152 9.67 -5.05 0.98
N ILE A 153 10.76 -5.76 1.31
CA ILE A 153 10.91 -6.42 2.61
C ILE A 153 11.00 -5.39 3.74
N ASP A 154 11.81 -4.34 3.56
CA ASP A 154 11.94 -3.26 4.54
C ASP A 154 10.59 -2.58 4.81
N ALA A 155 9.84 -2.24 3.75
CA ALA A 155 8.50 -1.67 3.89
C ALA A 155 7.53 -2.62 4.63
N ALA A 156 7.59 -3.92 4.36
CA ALA A 156 6.76 -4.91 5.05
C ALA A 156 7.14 -5.03 6.54
N VAL A 157 8.43 -5.09 6.86
CA VAL A 157 8.94 -5.13 8.24
C VAL A 157 8.52 -3.88 9.01
N VAL A 158 8.71 -2.69 8.43
CA VAL A 158 8.27 -1.42 9.03
C VAL A 158 6.75 -1.43 9.25
N GLY A 159 5.97 -1.90 8.27
CA GLY A 159 4.52 -2.00 8.38
C GLY A 159 4.09 -2.88 9.57
N VAL A 160 4.66 -4.07 9.70
CA VAL A 160 4.37 -4.99 10.82
C VAL A 160 4.85 -4.42 12.15
N ALA A 161 6.04 -3.84 12.18
CA ALA A 161 6.62 -3.22 13.37
C ALA A 161 5.80 -2.05 13.89
N VAL A 162 5.10 -1.31 13.03
CA VAL A 162 4.17 -0.22 13.42
C VAL A 162 2.79 -0.75 13.79
N ALA A 163 2.29 -1.77 13.08
CA ALA A 163 0.96 -2.32 13.31
C ALA A 163 0.83 -3.01 14.69
N ALA A 164 1.86 -3.72 15.14
CA ALA A 164 1.80 -4.45 16.41
C ALA A 164 1.68 -3.53 17.65
N PRO A 165 2.50 -2.49 17.83
CA PRO A 165 2.32 -1.51 18.91
C PRO A 165 0.99 -0.76 18.80
N LEU A 166 0.55 -0.42 17.58
CA LEU A 166 -0.75 0.23 17.38
C LEU A 166 -1.89 -0.65 17.90
N TRP A 167 -1.84 -1.95 17.64
CA TRP A 167 -2.81 -2.89 18.16
C TRP A 167 -2.76 -2.98 19.69
N GLU A 168 -1.58 -3.26 20.26
CA GLU A 168 -1.44 -3.56 21.67
C GLU A 168 -1.69 -2.35 22.58
N PHE A 169 -1.22 -1.17 22.17
CA PHE A 169 -1.32 0.03 23.00
C PHE A 169 -2.53 0.91 22.70
N VAL A 170 -3.13 0.83 21.50
CA VAL A 170 -4.24 1.71 21.13
C VAL A 170 -5.56 0.96 21.00
N MET A 171 -5.60 -0.17 20.28
CA MET A 171 -6.86 -0.88 20.01
C MET A 171 -7.28 -1.76 21.18
N ARG A 172 -6.38 -2.62 21.66
CA ARG A 172 -6.68 -3.61 22.72
C ARG A 172 -7.25 -2.98 24.00
N PRO A 173 -6.67 -1.89 24.57
CA PRO A 173 -7.20 -1.31 25.80
C PRO A 173 -8.62 -0.73 25.63
N ARG A 174 -8.94 -0.21 24.44
CA ARG A 174 -10.27 0.33 24.12
C ARG A 174 -11.32 -0.76 23.98
N LEU A 175 -10.95 -1.90 23.40
CA LEU A 175 -11.85 -3.07 23.29
C LEU A 175 -12.14 -3.66 24.67
N LEU A 176 -11.11 -3.80 25.52
CA LEU A 176 -11.27 -4.27 26.89
C LEU A 176 -12.13 -3.30 27.74
N ALA A 177 -11.89 -1.99 27.63
CA ALA A 177 -12.69 -0.97 28.30
C ALA A 177 -14.16 -0.94 27.82
N ALA A 178 -14.41 -1.37 26.58
CA ALA A 178 -15.76 -1.49 26.03
C ALA A 178 -16.50 -2.78 26.46
N GLY A 179 -15.92 -3.59 27.35
CA GLY A 179 -16.57 -4.78 27.89
C GLY A 179 -16.42 -6.04 27.02
N HIS A 180 -15.59 -6.01 25.98
CA HIS A 180 -15.24 -7.23 25.23
C HIS A 180 -14.11 -7.96 25.96
N SER A 181 -14.45 -8.66 27.05
CA SER A 181 -13.52 -9.58 27.70
C SER A 181 -13.25 -10.74 26.74
N THR A 182 -12.02 -10.82 26.22
CA THR A 182 -11.55 -11.97 25.45
C THR A 182 -11.54 -13.20 26.36
N VAL A 183 -12.52 -14.09 26.17
CA VAL A 183 -12.45 -15.47 26.68
C VAL A 183 -11.56 -16.28 25.74
#